data_AF-A0A957YS60-F1
#
_entry.id   AF-A0A957YS60-F1
#
_cell.length_a   1.000
_cell.length_b   1.000
_cell.length_c   1.000
_cell.angle_alpha   90.00
_cell.angle_beta   90.00
_cell.angle_gamma   90.00
#
_symmetry.space_group_name_H-M   'P 1'
#
loop_
_entity.id
_entity.type
_entity.pdbx_description
1 polymer ?
#
loop_
_entity_poly.entity_id
_entity_poly.type
_entity_poly.pdbx_seq_one_letter_code
_entity_poly.pdbx_strand_id
1 'polypeptide(L)'
;MTSPVVPPPFSYAFNLPSEPTATLLDVDNDGEADAGVQIFSVHIGANINGGSYLEQLDQVDGRVSYLVDPLTGEITEGSLLVYAPDDAQGFPSGFGEDGLLFTADDPVVGLPQGYTVVHFGPDGFSFDRSQEAELNVLEDPASASPDFSDQGIIESFNSLIDHLTERYSFTELRGLDWEAIRAQYLPQVEEAEQIAAENPALGLGAYGAVVHRLAQDLRDAHVQSAFTIPSPAVTIAEALKNQPIATNVGVNTVELSDGRIVVSDVNPSSPAAEAGWTLGTEIIAVDGVPVAERLPTVIYNTAVGTDEGQRLRQVTNLLKFPAPEADGTANDVTIEAILPGEDAAQSFTMTPAAYPLPNRLASPTHPMPIQFRVEPTGG
;
A
#
# COMPACT_ATOMS: atom_id res chain seq x y z
N MET A 1 13.71 -15.91 -20.96
CA MET A 1 14.21 -14.57 -20.59
C MET A 1 13.05 -13.78 -20.00
N THR A 2 13.27 -12.95 -18.99
CA THR A 2 12.23 -12.08 -18.39
C THR A 2 12.76 -10.65 -18.38
N SER A 3 11.99 -9.69 -18.89
CA SER A 3 12.31 -8.27 -18.73
C SER A 3 11.91 -7.81 -17.31
N PRO A 4 12.37 -6.62 -16.87
CA PRO A 4 11.85 -6.01 -15.65
C PRO A 4 10.33 -5.86 -15.71
N VAL A 5 9.65 -6.11 -14.59
CA VAL A 5 8.19 -5.99 -14.45
C VAL A 5 7.74 -4.52 -14.47
N VAL A 6 8.63 -3.60 -14.09
CA VAL A 6 8.34 -2.15 -14.01
C VAL A 6 9.40 -1.35 -14.80
N PRO A 7 9.00 -0.38 -15.63
CA PRO A 7 7.62 -0.09 -16.03
C PRO A 7 7.07 -1.17 -16.99
N PRO A 8 5.76 -1.46 -16.98
CA PRO A 8 5.13 -2.28 -18.00
C PRO A 8 5.17 -1.59 -19.38
N PRO A 9 5.04 -2.34 -20.49
CA PRO A 9 4.85 -3.80 -20.55
C PRO A 9 6.16 -4.55 -20.27
N PHE A 10 6.04 -5.73 -19.67
CA PHE A 10 7.16 -6.66 -19.53
C PHE A 10 6.94 -7.89 -20.42
N SER A 11 8.01 -8.61 -20.71
CA SER A 11 7.98 -9.81 -21.54
C SER A 11 8.66 -10.96 -20.81
N TYR A 12 8.15 -12.17 -21.03
CA TYR A 12 8.75 -13.40 -20.55
C TYR A 12 8.82 -14.44 -21.68
N ALA A 13 9.72 -15.40 -21.51
CA ALA A 13 9.84 -16.55 -22.40
C ALA A 13 10.39 -17.75 -21.63
N PHE A 14 9.76 -18.90 -21.81
CA PHE A 14 10.21 -20.19 -21.30
C PHE A 14 10.08 -21.25 -22.40
N ASN A 15 10.97 -22.23 -22.37
CA ASN A 15 10.90 -23.36 -23.29
C ASN A 15 9.93 -24.39 -22.73
N LEU A 16 9.06 -24.92 -23.58
CA LEU A 16 8.18 -26.01 -23.24
C LEU A 16 8.94 -27.34 -23.35
N PRO A 17 8.74 -28.29 -22.41
CA PRO A 17 9.26 -29.64 -22.59
C PRO A 17 8.56 -30.31 -23.78
N SER A 18 9.14 -31.37 -24.35
CA SER A 18 8.47 -32.11 -25.43
C SER A 18 7.18 -32.79 -24.96
N GLU A 19 7.17 -33.25 -23.70
CA GLU A 19 6.02 -33.83 -23.02
C GLU A 19 5.98 -33.28 -21.58
N PRO A 20 4.90 -32.61 -21.17
CA PRO A 20 4.73 -32.14 -19.81
C PRO A 20 4.21 -33.23 -18.87
N THR A 21 4.31 -33.03 -17.56
CA THR A 21 4.01 -34.03 -16.51
C THR A 21 2.88 -33.62 -15.56
N ALA A 22 1.98 -32.74 -15.98
CA ALA A 22 0.78 -32.42 -15.23
C ALA A 22 -0.28 -33.52 -15.37
N THR A 23 -1.32 -33.42 -14.55
CA THR A 23 -2.48 -34.31 -14.61
C THR A 23 -3.24 -34.10 -15.91
N LEU A 24 -3.64 -35.20 -16.54
CA LEU A 24 -4.54 -35.17 -17.68
C LEU A 24 -5.99 -35.04 -17.18
N LEU A 25 -6.74 -34.17 -17.83
CA LEU A 25 -8.12 -33.84 -17.51
C LEU A 25 -8.96 -33.98 -18.78
N ASP A 26 -9.96 -34.85 -18.71
CA ASP A 26 -11.02 -34.93 -19.69
C ASP A 26 -11.99 -33.75 -19.46
N VAL A 27 -12.06 -32.84 -20.43
CA VAL A 27 -12.74 -31.53 -20.30
C VAL A 27 -13.65 -31.19 -21.47
N ASP A 28 -13.75 -32.07 -22.47
CA ASP A 28 -14.69 -31.89 -23.57
C ASP A 28 -16.10 -32.39 -23.22
N ASN A 29 -16.24 -33.17 -22.14
CA ASN A 29 -17.51 -33.60 -21.59
C ASN A 29 -18.42 -34.29 -22.63
N ASP A 30 -17.85 -34.96 -23.64
CA ASP A 30 -18.61 -35.53 -24.75
C ASP A 30 -19.31 -36.87 -24.41
N GLY A 31 -19.03 -37.40 -23.21
CA GLY A 31 -19.60 -38.63 -22.67
C GLY A 31 -18.81 -39.89 -23.02
N GLU A 32 -17.72 -39.77 -23.78
CA GLU A 32 -16.74 -40.81 -24.00
C GLU A 32 -15.67 -40.78 -22.89
N ALA A 33 -14.76 -41.76 -22.92
CA ALA A 33 -13.70 -41.87 -21.91
C ALA A 33 -12.35 -41.62 -22.57
N ASP A 34 -11.83 -40.42 -22.37
CA ASP A 34 -10.59 -39.97 -22.99
C ASP A 34 -9.44 -39.84 -22.00
N ALA A 35 -8.22 -39.79 -22.54
CA ALA A 35 -7.04 -39.54 -21.73
C ALA A 35 -7.10 -38.13 -21.11
N GLY A 36 -7.67 -37.18 -21.85
CA GLY A 36 -7.75 -35.76 -21.53
C GLY A 36 -6.55 -34.95 -22.00
N VAL A 37 -6.54 -33.68 -21.60
CA VAL A 37 -5.46 -32.72 -21.87
C VAL A 37 -4.78 -32.29 -20.57
N GLN A 38 -3.55 -31.79 -20.67
CA GLN A 38 -2.92 -31.07 -19.56
C GLN A 38 -3.15 -29.56 -19.75
N ILE A 39 -3.58 -28.87 -18.70
CA ILE A 39 -3.93 -27.44 -18.75
C ILE A 39 -2.99 -26.66 -17.84
N PHE A 40 -2.44 -25.57 -18.36
CA PHE A 40 -1.52 -24.70 -17.65
C PHE A 40 -1.97 -23.24 -17.76
N SER A 41 -1.85 -22.52 -16.64
CA SER A 41 -1.88 -21.06 -16.59
C SER A 41 -0.49 -20.51 -16.29
N VAL A 42 -0.23 -19.27 -16.70
CA VAL A 42 0.97 -18.57 -16.24
C VAL A 42 0.58 -17.69 -15.06
N HIS A 43 1.40 -17.74 -14.01
CA HIS A 43 1.29 -16.89 -12.83
C HIS A 43 2.62 -16.17 -12.61
N ILE A 44 2.53 -14.87 -12.35
CA ILE A 44 3.66 -14.02 -12.02
C ILE A 44 3.37 -13.38 -10.67
N GLY A 45 4.12 -13.81 -9.66
CA GLY A 45 4.03 -13.34 -8.30
C GLY A 45 5.37 -12.88 -7.76
N ALA A 46 5.33 -12.09 -6.69
CA ALA A 46 6.53 -11.77 -5.94
C ALA A 46 6.97 -13.00 -5.14
N ASN A 47 8.21 -13.44 -5.30
CA ASN A 47 8.79 -14.50 -4.48
C ASN A 47 9.19 -13.92 -3.11
N ILE A 48 8.20 -13.75 -2.24
CA ILE A 48 8.34 -13.09 -0.94
C ILE A 48 9.15 -13.99 0.01
N ASN A 49 9.02 -15.31 -0.13
CA ASN A 49 9.71 -16.28 0.71
C ASN A 49 11.15 -16.61 0.26
N GLY A 50 11.57 -16.13 -0.92
CA GLY A 50 12.95 -16.25 -1.42
C GLY A 50 13.38 -17.68 -1.77
N GLY A 51 12.43 -18.61 -1.87
CA GLY A 51 12.67 -20.02 -2.22
C GLY A 51 12.80 -20.24 -3.73
N SER A 52 13.08 -21.47 -4.15
CA SER A 52 13.10 -21.83 -5.58
C SER A 52 11.70 -22.04 -6.18
N TYR A 53 10.66 -22.01 -5.36
CA TYR A 53 9.27 -22.26 -5.73
C TYR A 53 8.39 -21.12 -5.20
N LEU A 54 7.38 -20.73 -5.96
CA LEU A 54 6.32 -19.86 -5.47
C LEU A 54 5.39 -20.68 -4.58
N GLU A 55 5.19 -20.24 -3.35
CA GLU A 55 4.19 -20.79 -2.46
C GLU A 55 2.82 -20.17 -2.74
N GLN A 56 1.76 -20.74 -2.19
CA GLN A 56 0.40 -20.22 -2.37
C GLN A 56 0.28 -18.74 -1.94
N LEU A 57 1.05 -18.32 -0.93
CA LEU A 57 1.09 -16.94 -0.46
C LEU A 57 1.78 -16.00 -1.47
N ASP A 58 2.79 -16.49 -2.21
CA ASP A 58 3.51 -15.74 -3.24
C ASP A 58 2.65 -15.51 -4.51
N GLN A 59 1.50 -16.20 -4.60
CA GLN A 59 0.55 -16.08 -5.71
C GLN A 59 -0.55 -15.05 -5.42
N VAL A 60 -0.65 -14.55 -4.18
CA VAL A 60 -1.56 -13.46 -3.81
C VAL A 60 -1.09 -12.17 -4.50
N ASP A 61 -2.01 -11.45 -5.14
CA ASP A 61 -1.77 -10.25 -5.97
C ASP A 61 -0.90 -10.46 -7.23
N GLY A 62 -0.62 -11.72 -7.57
CA GLY A 62 0.08 -12.08 -8.81
C GLY A 62 -0.77 -11.84 -10.07
N ARG A 63 -0.12 -11.56 -11.19
CA ARG A 63 -0.79 -11.51 -12.50
C ARG A 63 -0.89 -12.92 -13.06
N VAL A 64 -2.06 -13.29 -13.56
CA VAL A 64 -2.38 -14.63 -14.06
C VAL A 64 -2.85 -14.54 -15.52
N SER A 65 -2.69 -15.59 -16.31
CA SER A 65 -3.07 -15.60 -17.73
C SER A 65 -4.58 -15.59 -18.00
N TYR A 66 -5.42 -15.61 -16.96
CA TYR A 66 -6.88 -15.56 -17.06
C TYR A 66 -7.48 -14.74 -15.92
N LEU A 67 -8.69 -14.23 -16.12
CA LEU A 67 -9.50 -13.57 -15.11
C LEU A 67 -10.62 -14.49 -14.62
N VAL A 68 -11.05 -14.23 -13.39
CA VAL A 68 -12.20 -14.88 -12.78
C VAL A 68 -13.20 -13.82 -12.31
N ASP A 69 -14.47 -14.19 -12.30
CA ASP A 69 -15.49 -13.41 -11.61
C ASP A 69 -15.20 -13.41 -10.09
N PRO A 70 -15.06 -12.25 -9.44
CA PRO A 70 -14.61 -12.18 -8.05
C PRO A 70 -15.66 -12.67 -7.03
N LEU A 71 -16.92 -12.83 -7.44
CA LEU A 71 -18.00 -13.30 -6.56
C LEU A 71 -18.15 -14.83 -6.62
N THR A 72 -18.01 -15.40 -7.81
CA THR A 72 -18.27 -16.82 -8.09
C THR A 72 -16.99 -17.64 -8.22
N GLY A 73 -15.89 -17.01 -8.63
CA GLY A 73 -14.61 -17.67 -8.93
C GLY A 73 -14.53 -18.28 -10.33
N GLU A 74 -15.55 -18.08 -11.16
CA GLU A 74 -15.64 -18.68 -12.50
C GLU A 74 -14.75 -17.97 -13.51
N ILE A 75 -14.12 -18.73 -14.41
CA ILE A 75 -13.22 -18.19 -15.44
C ILE A 75 -14.03 -17.39 -16.46
N THR A 76 -13.65 -16.13 -16.69
CA THR A 76 -14.38 -15.22 -17.59
C THR A 76 -13.65 -14.95 -18.90
N GLU A 77 -12.34 -14.73 -18.84
CA GLU A 77 -11.53 -14.43 -20.03
C GLU A 77 -10.03 -14.67 -19.82
N GLY A 78 -9.29 -14.73 -20.92
CA GLY A 78 -7.84 -14.78 -20.95
C GLY A 78 -7.30 -15.91 -21.79
N SER A 79 -6.32 -16.64 -21.27
CA SER A 79 -5.56 -17.61 -22.05
C SER A 79 -5.03 -18.75 -21.21
N LEU A 80 -5.09 -19.95 -21.78
CA LEU A 80 -4.56 -21.19 -21.21
C LEU A 80 -3.60 -21.84 -22.20
N LEU A 81 -2.53 -22.44 -21.69
CA LEU A 81 -1.68 -23.34 -22.47
C LEU A 81 -2.18 -24.77 -22.26
N VAL A 82 -2.50 -25.45 -23.36
CA VAL A 82 -3.07 -26.80 -23.35
C VAL A 82 -2.10 -27.74 -24.07
N TYR A 83 -1.90 -28.94 -23.52
CA TYR A 83 -1.16 -30.01 -24.16
C TYR A 83 -2.05 -31.24 -24.35
N ALA A 84 -2.22 -31.67 -25.60
CA ALA A 84 -2.90 -32.90 -25.94
C ALA A 84 -1.87 -34.04 -26.16
N PRO A 85 -1.97 -35.19 -25.47
CA PRO A 85 -1.06 -36.32 -25.65
C PRO A 85 -1.18 -37.00 -27.02
N ASP A 86 -2.33 -36.88 -27.69
CA ASP A 86 -2.64 -37.40 -29.02
C ASP A 86 -3.67 -36.48 -29.73
N ASP A 87 -4.20 -36.90 -30.88
CA ASP A 87 -5.19 -36.17 -31.68
C ASP A 87 -6.65 -36.60 -31.44
N ALA A 88 -6.91 -37.37 -30.38
CA ALA A 88 -8.26 -37.81 -30.00
C ALA A 88 -8.92 -36.93 -28.94
N GLN A 89 -8.22 -35.90 -28.44
CA GLN A 89 -8.70 -35.08 -27.33
C GLN A 89 -9.51 -33.87 -27.81
N GLY A 90 -10.55 -33.49 -27.07
CA GLY A 90 -11.29 -32.25 -27.26
C GLY A 90 -10.93 -31.15 -26.27
N PHE A 91 -11.37 -29.92 -26.58
CA PHE A 91 -11.34 -28.78 -25.68
C PHE A 91 -12.51 -27.82 -25.97
N PRO A 92 -13.05 -27.12 -24.96
CA PRO A 92 -14.06 -26.08 -25.17
C PRO A 92 -13.64 -25.02 -26.19
N SER A 93 -14.56 -24.67 -27.09
CA SER A 93 -14.40 -23.71 -28.19
C SER A 93 -15.33 -22.50 -28.07
N GLY A 94 -16.01 -22.40 -26.93
CA GLY A 94 -16.98 -21.38 -26.59
C GLY A 94 -17.49 -21.65 -25.18
N PHE A 95 -18.13 -20.65 -24.59
CA PHE A 95 -18.94 -20.84 -23.40
C PHE A 95 -20.30 -21.44 -23.82
N GLY A 96 -20.79 -22.40 -23.04
CA GLY A 96 -22.13 -22.96 -23.16
C GLY A 96 -23.25 -21.96 -22.89
N GLU A 97 -24.49 -22.47 -22.78
CA GLU A 97 -25.66 -21.66 -22.42
C GLU A 97 -25.56 -21.10 -20.99
N ASP A 98 -24.87 -21.80 -20.09
CA ASP A 98 -24.68 -21.39 -18.70
C ASP A 98 -23.59 -20.31 -18.52
N GLY A 99 -22.78 -20.06 -19.56
CA GLY A 99 -21.71 -19.07 -19.53
C GLY A 99 -20.50 -19.48 -18.69
N LEU A 100 -20.42 -20.74 -18.27
CA LEU A 100 -19.30 -21.31 -17.53
C LEU A 100 -18.36 -22.04 -18.47
N LEU A 101 -17.13 -22.31 -18.00
CA LEU A 101 -16.14 -23.08 -18.76
C LEU A 101 -15.94 -24.44 -18.11
N PHE A 102 -15.69 -25.46 -18.94
CA PHE A 102 -15.55 -26.86 -18.56
C PHE A 102 -16.86 -27.51 -18.10
N THR A 103 -17.99 -27.05 -18.65
CA THR A 103 -19.32 -27.62 -18.41
C THR A 103 -19.79 -28.44 -19.61
N ALA A 104 -20.85 -29.22 -19.43
CA ALA A 104 -21.30 -30.21 -20.42
C ALA A 104 -21.98 -29.58 -21.65
N ASP A 105 -22.31 -28.31 -21.59
CA ASP A 105 -22.95 -27.55 -22.67
C ASP A 105 -21.96 -26.71 -23.51
N ASP A 106 -20.67 -26.73 -23.14
CA ASP A 106 -19.62 -26.08 -23.91
C ASP A 106 -19.49 -26.73 -25.31
N PRO A 107 -19.47 -25.94 -26.41
CA PRO A 107 -19.16 -26.47 -27.73
C PRO A 107 -17.70 -26.93 -27.78
N VAL A 108 -17.44 -28.13 -28.29
CA VAL A 108 -16.08 -28.73 -28.32
C VAL A 108 -15.44 -28.65 -29.70
N VAL A 109 -14.12 -28.47 -29.72
CA VAL A 109 -13.28 -28.72 -30.89
C VAL A 109 -12.19 -29.74 -30.57
N GLY A 110 -11.85 -30.60 -31.55
CA GLY A 110 -10.72 -31.52 -31.42
C GLY A 110 -9.37 -30.79 -31.46
N LEU A 111 -8.43 -31.24 -30.63
CA LEU A 111 -7.07 -30.72 -30.57
C LEU A 111 -6.07 -31.69 -31.22
N PRO A 112 -5.18 -31.21 -32.10
CA PRO A 112 -4.04 -32.01 -32.55
C PRO A 112 -3.04 -32.24 -31.41
N GLN A 113 -2.34 -33.37 -31.45
CA GLN A 113 -1.25 -33.69 -30.51
C GLN A 113 -0.28 -32.52 -30.32
N GLY A 114 0.10 -32.25 -29.07
CA GLY A 114 1.06 -31.22 -28.68
C GLY A 114 0.41 -29.97 -28.09
N TYR A 115 1.16 -28.86 -28.10
CA TYR A 115 0.76 -27.62 -27.46
C TYR A 115 -0.18 -26.77 -28.32
N THR A 116 -1.16 -26.16 -27.64
CA THR A 116 -2.05 -25.12 -28.16
C THR A 116 -2.20 -24.05 -27.10
N VAL A 117 -2.04 -22.78 -27.45
CA VAL A 117 -2.52 -21.67 -26.62
C VAL A 117 -3.96 -21.39 -27.00
N VAL A 118 -4.85 -21.47 -26.02
CA VAL A 118 -6.27 -21.16 -26.20
C VAL A 118 -6.52 -19.79 -25.60
N HIS A 119 -6.91 -18.83 -26.43
CA HIS A 119 -7.41 -17.53 -25.99
C HIS A 119 -8.93 -17.58 -25.96
N PHE A 120 -9.55 -17.02 -24.93
CA PHE A 120 -10.99 -17.00 -24.74
C PHE A 120 -11.43 -15.70 -24.06
N GLY A 121 -12.69 -15.33 -24.23
CA GLY A 121 -13.27 -14.13 -23.63
C GLY A 121 -14.50 -13.66 -24.42
N PRO A 122 -14.93 -12.39 -24.23
CA PRO A 122 -16.13 -11.83 -24.87
C PRO A 122 -16.11 -11.88 -26.41
N ASP A 123 -14.92 -11.88 -27.01
CA ASP A 123 -14.73 -11.94 -28.47
C ASP A 123 -14.71 -13.38 -29.03
N GLY A 124 -14.87 -14.40 -28.17
CA GLY A 124 -14.87 -15.82 -28.52
C GLY A 124 -13.52 -16.51 -28.29
N PHE A 125 -13.39 -17.73 -28.82
CA PHE A 125 -12.21 -18.57 -28.64
C PHE A 125 -11.32 -18.56 -29.87
N SER A 126 -10.00 -18.59 -29.66
CA SER A 126 -9.02 -18.83 -30.72
C SER A 126 -7.91 -19.78 -30.24
N PHE A 127 -7.33 -20.50 -31.19
CA PHE A 127 -6.39 -21.60 -30.94
C PHE A 127 -5.09 -21.32 -31.68
N ASP A 128 -4.04 -20.94 -30.95
CA ASP A 128 -2.72 -20.65 -31.50
C ASP A 128 -1.78 -21.84 -31.28
N ARG A 129 -1.15 -22.28 -32.38
CA ARG A 129 -0.18 -23.37 -32.42
C ARG A 129 1.13 -22.94 -33.07
N SER A 130 1.39 -21.63 -33.06
CA SER A 130 2.63 -21.04 -33.54
C SER A 130 3.81 -21.57 -32.72
N GLN A 131 4.98 -21.65 -33.35
CA GLN A 131 6.21 -22.05 -32.66
C GLN A 131 6.55 -21.10 -31.51
N GLU A 132 6.19 -19.83 -31.67
CA GLU A 132 6.20 -18.80 -30.64
C GLU A 132 4.77 -18.28 -30.54
N ALA A 133 4.11 -18.52 -29.41
CA ALA A 133 2.76 -18.08 -29.12
C ALA A 133 2.79 -17.10 -27.94
N GLU A 134 1.96 -16.07 -28.01
CA GLU A 134 1.83 -15.09 -26.92
C GLU A 134 0.86 -15.62 -25.87
N LEU A 135 1.21 -15.44 -24.60
CA LEU A 135 0.31 -15.70 -23.49
C LEU A 135 0.39 -14.46 -22.60
N ASN A 136 -0.67 -13.68 -22.55
CA ASN A 136 -0.69 -12.47 -21.75
C ASN A 136 -1.07 -12.83 -20.31
N VAL A 137 -0.44 -12.17 -19.33
CA VAL A 137 -0.99 -12.10 -17.99
C VAL A 137 -1.88 -10.87 -17.88
N LEU A 138 -3.00 -11.03 -17.20
CA LEU A 138 -4.06 -10.04 -17.14
C LEU A 138 -4.10 -9.35 -15.79
N GLU A 139 -4.59 -8.13 -15.83
CA GLU A 139 -5.03 -7.36 -14.67
C GLU A 139 -6.50 -7.06 -14.90
N ASP A 140 -7.36 -7.41 -13.94
CA ASP A 140 -8.79 -7.13 -14.06
C ASP A 140 -8.99 -5.61 -14.11
N PRO A 141 -9.50 -5.04 -15.21
CA PRO A 141 -9.73 -3.61 -15.34
C PRO A 141 -10.65 -3.04 -14.26
N ALA A 142 -11.57 -3.84 -13.71
CA ALA A 142 -12.44 -3.43 -12.62
C ALA A 142 -11.69 -3.29 -11.28
N SER A 143 -10.59 -4.04 -11.13
CA SER A 143 -9.65 -4.01 -10.01
C SER A 143 -8.44 -3.10 -10.22
N ALA A 144 -8.19 -2.68 -11.47
CA ALA A 144 -7.08 -1.81 -11.82
C ALA A 144 -7.24 -0.46 -11.13
N SER A 145 -6.13 0.03 -10.56
CA SER A 145 -6.10 1.39 -10.04
C SER A 145 -6.23 2.37 -11.23
N PRO A 146 -7.04 3.44 -11.11
CA PRO A 146 -7.13 4.42 -12.17
C PRO A 146 -5.76 5.12 -12.36
N ASP A 147 -5.40 5.38 -13.62
CA ASP A 147 -4.21 6.14 -13.97
C ASP A 147 -4.58 7.58 -14.33
N PHE A 148 -4.11 8.53 -13.54
CA PHE A 148 -4.32 9.97 -13.74
C PHE A 148 -3.03 10.70 -14.13
N SER A 149 -1.98 9.99 -14.52
CA SER A 149 -0.65 10.57 -14.78
C SER A 149 -0.61 11.55 -15.96
N ASP A 150 -1.56 11.44 -16.90
CA ASP A 150 -1.72 12.37 -18.02
C ASP A 150 -2.49 13.66 -17.65
N GLN A 151 -3.02 13.76 -16.42
CA GLN A 151 -3.80 14.90 -15.94
C GLN A 151 -2.93 15.93 -15.20
N GLY A 152 -3.41 17.17 -15.13
CA GLY A 152 -2.84 18.21 -14.26
C GLY A 152 -3.06 17.93 -12.77
N ILE A 153 -2.47 18.73 -11.88
CA ILE A 153 -2.58 18.53 -10.43
C ILE A 153 -4.04 18.70 -9.96
N ILE A 154 -4.71 19.79 -10.35
CA ILE A 154 -6.12 20.02 -10.00
C ILE A 154 -7.04 18.95 -10.61
N GLU A 155 -6.80 18.57 -11.86
CA GLU A 155 -7.63 17.58 -12.56
C GLU A 155 -7.50 16.19 -11.92
N SER A 156 -6.27 15.73 -11.67
CA SER A 156 -5.99 14.45 -11.00
C SER A 156 -6.56 14.38 -9.59
N PHE A 157 -6.55 15.48 -8.84
CA PHE A 157 -7.18 15.55 -7.53
C PHE A 157 -8.70 15.37 -7.61
N ASN A 158 -9.35 16.04 -8.57
CA ASN A 158 -10.78 15.91 -8.76
C ASN A 158 -11.17 14.50 -9.20
N SER A 159 -10.41 13.90 -10.12
CA SER A 159 -10.60 12.50 -10.55
C SER A 159 -10.39 11.51 -9.39
N LEU A 160 -9.42 11.76 -8.50
CA LEU A 160 -9.23 10.97 -7.30
C LEU A 160 -10.45 11.03 -6.37
N ILE A 161 -10.99 12.23 -6.10
CA ILE A 161 -12.18 12.36 -5.25
C ILE A 161 -13.41 11.71 -5.90
N ASP A 162 -13.60 11.86 -7.21
CA ASP A 162 -14.68 11.19 -7.95
C ASP A 162 -14.57 9.66 -7.81
N HIS A 163 -13.37 9.13 -7.99
CA HIS A 163 -13.11 7.69 -7.84
C HIS A 163 -13.37 7.20 -6.41
N LEU A 164 -12.89 7.93 -5.40
CA LEU A 164 -13.15 7.60 -3.99
C LEU A 164 -14.64 7.68 -3.64
N THR A 165 -15.37 8.62 -4.25
CA THR A 165 -16.83 8.74 -4.08
C THR A 165 -17.56 7.49 -4.56
N GLU A 166 -17.11 6.88 -5.66
CA GLU A 166 -17.71 5.68 -6.22
C GLU A 166 -17.24 4.39 -5.52
N ARG A 167 -15.95 4.29 -5.18
CA ARG A 167 -15.30 3.01 -4.84
C ARG A 167 -14.92 2.84 -3.38
N TYR A 168 -14.91 3.90 -2.56
CA TYR A 168 -14.47 3.76 -1.16
C TYR A 168 -15.52 3.09 -0.29
N SER A 169 -15.25 1.85 0.13
CA SER A 169 -16.21 0.99 0.83
C SER A 169 -16.69 1.48 2.20
N PHE A 170 -16.01 2.46 2.81
CA PHE A 170 -16.32 2.93 4.17
C PHE A 170 -16.88 4.35 4.24
N THR A 171 -17.37 4.91 3.13
CA THR A 171 -17.96 6.26 3.09
C THR A 171 -19.09 6.45 4.11
N GLU A 172 -20.09 5.57 4.09
CA GLU A 172 -21.24 5.67 5.01
C GLU A 172 -20.83 5.40 6.46
N LEU A 173 -20.03 4.35 6.69
CA LEU A 173 -19.56 3.98 8.02
C LEU A 173 -18.81 5.13 8.72
N ARG A 174 -18.06 5.92 7.94
CA ARG A 174 -17.22 7.01 8.42
C ARG A 174 -17.89 8.38 8.32
N GLY A 175 -19.10 8.45 7.77
CA GLY A 175 -19.83 9.71 7.59
C GLY A 175 -19.08 10.73 6.72
N LEU A 176 -18.40 10.26 5.66
CA LEU A 176 -17.61 11.12 4.79
C LEU A 176 -18.50 11.89 3.81
N ASP A 177 -18.33 13.21 3.77
CA ASP A 177 -18.88 14.07 2.72
C ASP A 177 -17.75 14.40 1.74
N TRP A 178 -17.72 13.69 0.61
CA TRP A 178 -16.65 13.81 -0.38
C TRP A 178 -16.57 15.19 -1.02
N GLU A 179 -17.69 15.90 -1.17
CA GLU A 179 -17.68 17.26 -1.71
C GLU A 179 -17.18 18.27 -0.68
N ALA A 180 -17.53 18.09 0.60
CA ALA A 180 -16.93 18.90 1.67
C ALA A 180 -15.42 18.64 1.78
N ILE A 181 -14.98 17.39 1.66
CA ILE A 181 -13.56 17.02 1.62
C ILE A 181 -12.87 17.66 0.41
N ARG A 182 -13.46 17.59 -0.79
CA ARG A 182 -12.96 18.26 -1.99
C ARG A 182 -12.76 19.76 -1.72
N ALA A 183 -13.79 20.42 -1.21
CA ALA A 183 -13.76 21.86 -0.93
C ALA A 183 -12.73 22.24 0.13
N GLN A 184 -12.47 21.38 1.11
CA GLN A 184 -11.46 21.60 2.15
C GLN A 184 -10.03 21.60 1.59
N TYR A 185 -9.74 20.77 0.59
CA TYR A 185 -8.38 20.53 0.09
C TYR A 185 -8.06 21.21 -1.24
N LEU A 186 -9.08 21.55 -2.03
CA LEU A 186 -8.89 22.16 -3.35
C LEU A 186 -8.02 23.43 -3.31
N PRO A 187 -8.14 24.36 -2.34
CA PRO A 187 -7.27 25.54 -2.29
C PRO A 187 -5.77 25.21 -2.21
N GLN A 188 -5.39 24.19 -1.44
CA GLN A 188 -3.99 23.75 -1.30
C GLN A 188 -3.52 23.01 -2.57
N VAL A 189 -4.42 22.35 -3.28
CA VAL A 189 -4.14 21.73 -4.59
C VAL A 189 -3.91 22.79 -5.67
N GLU A 190 -4.72 23.85 -5.68
CA GLU A 190 -4.54 25.00 -6.58
C GLU A 190 -3.21 25.71 -6.31
N GLU A 191 -2.84 25.89 -5.05
CA GLU A 191 -1.52 26.42 -4.67
C GLU A 191 -0.39 25.52 -5.16
N ALA A 192 -0.51 24.19 -4.99
CA ALA A 192 0.48 23.24 -5.47
C ALA A 192 0.66 23.29 -7.00
N GLU A 193 -0.43 23.46 -7.76
CA GLU A 193 -0.36 23.64 -9.23
C GLU A 193 0.33 24.96 -9.62
N GLN A 194 0.02 26.06 -8.93
CA GLN A 194 0.71 27.34 -9.15
C GLN A 194 2.21 27.23 -8.88
N ILE A 195 2.60 26.57 -7.79
CA ILE A 195 4.00 26.29 -7.47
C ILE A 195 4.63 25.40 -8.55
N ALA A 196 3.91 24.38 -9.04
CA ALA A 196 4.42 23.47 -10.06
C ALA A 196 4.74 24.18 -11.39
N ALA A 197 4.03 25.26 -11.72
CA ALA A 197 4.28 26.06 -12.92
C ALA A 197 5.67 26.73 -12.90
N GLU A 198 6.19 27.05 -11.71
CA GLU A 198 7.53 27.65 -11.54
C GLU A 198 8.58 26.61 -11.17
N ASN A 199 8.22 25.66 -10.31
CA ASN A 199 9.09 24.61 -9.81
C ASN A 199 8.32 23.28 -9.70
N PRO A 200 8.36 22.44 -10.75
CA PRO A 200 7.61 21.18 -10.80
C PRO A 200 7.85 20.25 -9.61
N ALA A 201 9.09 20.14 -9.14
CA ALA A 201 9.42 19.27 -8.01
C ALA A 201 8.80 19.77 -6.70
N LEU A 202 8.81 21.09 -6.47
CA LEU A 202 8.22 21.70 -5.29
C LEU A 202 6.69 21.58 -5.31
N GLY A 203 6.07 21.84 -6.46
CA GLY A 203 4.61 21.72 -6.63
C GLY A 203 4.12 20.29 -6.46
N LEU A 204 4.80 19.30 -7.06
CA LEU A 204 4.48 17.89 -6.84
C LEU A 204 4.70 17.45 -5.38
N GLY A 205 5.74 17.97 -4.72
CA GLY A 205 5.96 17.71 -3.30
C GLY A 205 4.86 18.28 -2.41
N ALA A 206 4.40 19.50 -2.70
CA ALA A 206 3.26 20.12 -2.03
C ALA A 206 1.96 19.34 -2.26
N TYR A 207 1.69 18.94 -3.50
CA TYR A 207 0.53 18.12 -3.84
C TYR A 207 0.54 16.78 -3.10
N GLY A 208 1.67 16.07 -3.06
CA GLY A 208 1.79 14.83 -2.30
C GLY A 208 1.57 15.00 -0.80
N ALA A 209 1.96 16.13 -0.21
CA ALA A 209 1.66 16.45 1.18
C ALA A 209 0.16 16.68 1.42
N VAL A 210 -0.54 17.31 0.47
CA VAL A 210 -2.00 17.48 0.50
C VAL A 210 -2.71 16.13 0.43
N VAL A 211 -2.35 15.26 -0.52
CA VAL A 211 -2.92 13.90 -0.65
C VAL A 211 -2.62 13.05 0.59
N HIS A 212 -1.42 13.21 1.18
CA HIS A 212 -1.10 12.58 2.47
C HIS A 212 -2.06 13.03 3.56
N ARG A 213 -2.30 14.34 3.67
CA ARG A 213 -3.17 14.89 4.70
C ARG A 213 -4.62 14.45 4.52
N LEU A 214 -5.12 14.40 3.28
CA LEU A 214 -6.40 13.79 2.93
C LEU A 214 -6.48 12.34 3.44
N ALA A 215 -5.50 11.50 3.12
CA ALA A 215 -5.48 10.10 3.55
C ALA A 215 -5.56 9.96 5.09
N GLN A 216 -4.91 10.86 5.84
CA GLN A 216 -5.00 10.87 7.30
C GLN A 216 -6.38 11.26 7.82
N ASP A 217 -7.01 12.27 7.21
CA ASP A 217 -8.32 12.77 7.64
C ASP A 217 -9.44 11.74 7.38
N LEU A 218 -9.25 10.79 6.45
CA LEU A 218 -10.16 9.64 6.26
C LEU A 218 -10.17 8.68 7.46
N ARG A 219 -9.18 8.79 8.37
CA ARG A 219 -9.05 7.97 9.59
C ARG A 219 -9.09 6.48 9.30
N ASP A 220 -8.44 6.05 8.22
CA ASP A 220 -8.33 4.65 7.83
C ASP A 220 -6.87 4.21 7.80
N ALA A 221 -6.53 3.15 8.54
CA ALA A 221 -5.15 2.66 8.63
C ALA A 221 -4.63 2.09 7.29
N HIS A 222 -5.53 1.73 6.37
CA HIS A 222 -5.21 1.16 5.05
C HIS A 222 -5.24 2.18 3.91
N VAL A 223 -5.59 3.44 4.21
CA VAL A 223 -5.51 4.52 3.20
C VAL A 223 -4.25 5.32 3.42
N GLN A 224 -3.35 5.26 2.45
CA GLN A 224 -2.05 5.94 2.50
C GLN A 224 -1.73 6.53 1.13
N SER A 225 -1.01 7.65 1.13
CA SER A 225 -0.33 8.14 -0.07
C SER A 225 1.12 7.67 -0.06
N ALA A 226 1.60 7.23 -1.22
CA ALA A 226 2.98 6.79 -1.40
C ALA A 226 3.55 7.35 -2.69
N PHE A 227 4.85 7.65 -2.68
CA PHE A 227 5.61 7.89 -3.89
C PHE A 227 6.39 6.62 -4.23
N THR A 228 6.14 6.05 -5.40
CA THR A 228 6.76 4.78 -5.83
C THR A 228 8.06 4.97 -6.60
N ILE A 229 8.29 6.17 -7.14
CA ILE A 229 9.50 6.51 -7.90
C ILE A 229 10.32 7.55 -7.11
N PRO A 230 11.59 7.26 -6.79
CA PRO A 230 12.48 8.25 -6.17
C PRO A 230 12.56 9.53 -7.00
N SER A 231 12.23 10.66 -6.38
CA SER A 231 12.29 11.98 -7.02
C SER A 231 12.51 13.08 -5.97
N PRO A 232 12.98 14.29 -6.36
CA PRO A 232 13.08 15.41 -5.42
C PRO A 232 11.75 15.78 -4.75
N ALA A 233 10.62 15.55 -5.44
CA ALA A 233 9.28 15.76 -4.88
C ALA A 233 9.02 14.88 -3.64
N VAL A 234 9.59 13.66 -3.59
CA VAL A 234 9.47 12.76 -2.44
C VAL A 234 10.09 13.40 -1.19
N THR A 235 11.34 13.86 -1.31
CA THR A 235 12.05 14.50 -0.19
C THR A 235 11.32 15.75 0.30
N ILE A 236 10.75 16.52 -0.63
CA ILE A 236 9.96 17.73 -0.31
C ILE A 236 8.67 17.34 0.43
N ALA A 237 7.91 16.36 -0.08
CA ALA A 237 6.68 15.90 0.56
C ALA A 237 6.95 15.34 1.96
N GLU A 238 8.03 14.56 2.13
CA GLU A 238 8.46 14.05 3.43
C GLU A 238 8.85 15.17 4.39
N ALA A 239 9.56 16.20 3.91
CA ALA A 239 9.91 17.36 4.71
C ALA A 239 8.65 18.09 5.18
N LEU A 240 7.70 18.37 4.28
CA LEU A 240 6.43 19.03 4.61
C LEU A 240 5.59 18.22 5.60
N LYS A 241 5.50 16.90 5.39
CA LYS A 241 4.78 15.97 6.28
C LYS A 241 5.36 15.95 7.69
N ASN A 242 6.69 16.01 7.82
CA ASN A 242 7.37 15.92 9.11
C ASN A 242 7.58 17.28 9.78
N GLN A 243 7.50 18.37 9.03
CA GLN A 243 7.77 19.73 9.50
C GLN A 243 7.03 20.07 10.80
N PRO A 244 5.73 19.75 10.98
CA PRO A 244 4.99 20.14 12.19
C PRO A 244 5.45 19.43 13.48
N ILE A 245 6.23 18.36 13.36
CA ILE A 245 6.69 17.52 14.48
C ILE A 245 8.20 17.25 14.42
N ALA A 246 8.95 18.14 13.76
CA ALA A 246 10.36 17.96 13.46
C ALA A 246 11.29 18.13 14.67
N THR A 247 10.90 18.92 15.66
CA THR A 247 11.69 19.18 16.87
C THR A 247 10.95 18.74 18.13
N ASN A 248 11.67 18.65 19.25
CA ASN A 248 11.12 18.32 20.55
C ASN A 248 11.99 18.89 21.68
N VAL A 249 11.56 18.75 22.93
CA VAL A 249 12.33 19.19 24.13
C VAL A 249 13.10 18.05 24.82
N GLY A 250 13.18 16.89 24.16
CA GLY A 250 13.94 15.72 24.59
C GLY A 250 13.21 14.74 25.48
N VAL A 251 11.88 14.66 25.38
CA VAL A 251 11.08 13.66 26.10
C VAL A 251 10.01 13.01 25.24
N ASN A 252 9.68 11.76 25.57
CA ASN A 252 8.42 11.12 25.18
C ASN A 252 7.42 11.25 26.32
N THR A 253 6.12 11.20 26.00
CA THR A 253 5.06 11.16 27.00
C THR A 253 4.15 9.95 26.82
N VAL A 254 3.48 9.56 27.91
CA VAL A 254 2.47 8.51 27.96
C VAL A 254 1.28 8.98 28.79
N GLU A 255 0.09 8.51 28.45
CA GLU A 255 -1.14 8.75 29.19
C GLU A 255 -1.36 7.60 30.18
N LEU A 256 -1.60 7.95 31.45
CA LEU A 256 -1.95 7.01 32.51
C LEU A 256 -3.46 6.73 32.51
N SER A 257 -3.88 5.65 33.18
CA SER A 257 -5.30 5.29 33.27
C SER A 257 -6.17 6.30 34.02
N ASP A 258 -5.57 7.24 34.75
CA ASP A 258 -6.24 8.37 35.41
C ASP A 258 -6.26 9.66 34.56
N GLY A 259 -5.80 9.59 33.30
CA GLY A 259 -5.79 10.69 32.35
C GLY A 259 -4.59 11.63 32.44
N ARG A 260 -3.68 11.41 33.39
CA ARG A 260 -2.45 12.21 33.49
C ARG A 260 -1.49 11.89 32.35
N ILE A 261 -0.85 12.92 31.82
CA ILE A 261 0.22 12.79 30.83
C ILE A 261 1.56 12.91 31.53
N VAL A 262 2.38 11.87 31.47
CA VAL A 262 3.68 11.84 32.15
C VAL A 262 4.81 11.56 31.18
N VAL A 263 5.98 12.09 31.50
CA VAL A 263 7.23 11.81 30.80
C VAL A 263 7.59 10.33 30.96
N SER A 264 7.85 9.66 29.84
CA SER A 264 8.22 8.23 29.79
C SER A 264 9.69 7.97 29.45
N ASP A 265 10.33 8.90 28.76
CA ASP A 265 11.73 8.86 28.35
C ASP A 265 12.29 10.27 28.42
N VAL A 266 13.58 10.39 28.77
CA VAL A 266 14.31 11.66 28.78
C VAL A 266 15.62 11.47 28.05
N ASN A 267 15.90 12.33 27.08
CA ASN A 267 17.21 12.41 26.47
C ASN A 267 18.16 13.20 27.40
N PRO A 268 19.30 12.64 27.84
CA PRO A 268 20.19 13.31 28.81
C PRO A 268 20.83 14.62 28.33
N SER A 269 20.88 14.88 27.03
CA SER A 269 21.45 16.12 26.46
C SER A 269 20.39 17.14 26.07
N SER A 270 19.20 17.08 26.67
CA SER A 270 18.05 17.91 26.31
C SER A 270 17.74 18.98 27.35
N PRO A 271 17.03 20.06 26.98
CA PRO A 271 16.58 21.09 27.92
C PRO A 271 15.67 20.54 29.01
N ALA A 272 14.90 19.48 28.73
CA ALA A 272 14.11 18.80 29.76
C ALA A 272 15.01 18.14 30.82
N ALA A 273 16.09 17.48 30.43
CA ALA A 273 17.05 16.90 31.38
C ALA A 273 17.76 17.98 32.20
N GLU A 274 18.17 19.08 31.56
CA GLU A 274 18.79 20.23 32.24
C GLU A 274 17.83 20.89 33.24
N ALA A 275 16.53 20.90 32.93
CA ALA A 275 15.46 21.35 33.82
C ALA A 275 15.10 20.34 34.93
N GLY A 276 15.79 19.20 35.01
CA GLY A 276 15.57 18.19 36.05
C GLY A 276 14.38 17.27 35.80
N TRP A 277 13.83 17.23 34.58
CA TRP A 277 12.73 16.33 34.25
C TRP A 277 13.21 14.88 34.27
N THR A 278 12.37 14.02 34.84
CA THR A 278 12.61 12.58 34.97
C THR A 278 11.35 11.79 34.63
N LEU A 279 11.46 10.46 34.57
CA LEU A 279 10.31 9.56 34.42
C LEU A 279 9.23 9.90 35.46
N GLY A 280 7.99 10.10 34.99
CA GLY A 280 6.86 10.46 35.85
C GLY A 280 6.66 11.96 36.06
N THR A 281 7.47 12.83 35.45
CA THR A 281 7.17 14.27 35.38
C THR A 281 5.84 14.47 34.67
N GLU A 282 4.88 15.10 35.34
CA GLU A 282 3.53 15.31 34.81
C GLU A 282 3.47 16.59 33.98
N ILE A 283 2.88 16.53 32.79
CA ILE A 283 2.74 17.67 31.87
C ILE A 283 1.33 18.23 32.00
N ILE A 284 1.24 19.53 32.28
CA ILE A 284 -0.01 20.22 32.62
C ILE A 284 -0.49 21.11 31.47
N ALA A 285 0.39 21.93 30.91
CA ALA A 285 0.08 22.85 29.83
C ALA A 285 1.29 23.12 28.94
N VAL A 286 1.04 23.47 27.69
CA VAL A 286 2.07 23.91 26.73
C VAL A 286 1.60 25.24 26.14
N ASP A 287 2.43 26.27 26.26
CA ASP A 287 2.16 27.65 25.89
C ASP A 287 0.86 28.18 26.51
N GLY A 288 0.63 27.82 27.78
CA GLY A 288 -0.58 28.18 28.53
C GLY A 288 -1.84 27.41 28.13
N VAL A 289 -1.76 26.49 27.16
CA VAL A 289 -2.88 25.63 26.75
C VAL A 289 -2.83 24.31 27.54
N PRO A 290 -3.87 23.97 28.32
CA PRO A 290 -3.92 22.70 29.05
C PRO A 290 -3.76 21.50 28.12
N VAL A 291 -3.09 20.44 28.58
CA VAL A 291 -2.83 19.24 27.75
C VAL A 291 -4.11 18.62 27.18
N ALA A 292 -5.20 18.64 27.95
CA ALA A 292 -6.50 18.11 27.49
C ALA A 292 -7.06 18.88 26.28
N GLU A 293 -6.82 20.19 26.21
CA GLU A 293 -7.25 21.06 25.11
C GLU A 293 -6.28 21.01 23.93
N ARG A 294 -4.98 20.83 24.20
CA ARG A 294 -3.94 20.71 23.17
C ARG A 294 -3.99 19.37 22.43
N LEU A 295 -4.21 18.26 23.13
CA LEU A 295 -4.09 16.92 22.53
C LEU A 295 -4.90 16.72 21.23
N PRO A 296 -6.17 17.16 21.13
CA PRO A 296 -6.94 17.05 19.89
C PRO A 296 -6.32 17.78 18.68
N THR A 297 -5.47 18.78 18.92
CA THR A 297 -4.82 19.57 17.86
C THR A 297 -3.42 19.05 17.52
N VAL A 298 -2.90 18.06 18.25
CA VAL A 298 -1.54 17.53 18.02
C VAL A 298 -1.51 16.76 16.71
N ILE A 299 -0.55 17.14 15.85
CA ILE A 299 -0.36 16.51 14.54
C ILE A 299 0.44 15.21 14.68
N TYR A 300 0.07 14.23 13.85
CA TYR A 300 0.84 13.03 13.58
C TYR A 300 0.83 12.78 12.07
N ASN A 301 1.73 11.92 11.58
CA ASN A 301 2.07 11.79 10.15
C ASN A 301 1.81 10.37 9.60
N THR A 302 0.86 9.67 10.20
CA THR A 302 0.43 8.33 9.79
C THR A 302 -1.08 8.25 9.80
N ALA A 303 -1.66 7.44 8.92
CA ALA A 303 -3.09 7.20 8.91
C ALA A 303 -3.44 6.21 10.04
N VAL A 304 -4.48 6.51 10.81
CA VAL A 304 -4.87 5.72 11.98
C VAL A 304 -6.36 5.50 11.98
N GLY A 305 -6.74 4.22 12.12
CA GLY A 305 -8.11 3.73 11.99
C GLY A 305 -9.06 4.05 13.15
N THR A 306 -8.53 4.24 14.36
CA THR A 306 -9.31 4.26 15.60
C THR A 306 -8.98 5.47 16.46
N ASP A 307 -9.93 5.89 17.30
CA ASP A 307 -9.75 7.04 18.19
C ASP A 307 -8.66 6.77 19.24
N GLU A 308 -8.54 5.54 19.75
CA GLU A 308 -7.48 5.15 20.69
C GLU A 308 -6.10 5.25 20.04
N GLY A 309 -5.99 4.83 18.78
CA GLY A 309 -4.75 4.93 18.02
C GLY A 309 -4.36 6.39 17.77
N GLN A 310 -5.32 7.25 17.43
CA GLN A 310 -5.08 8.68 17.24
C GLN A 310 -4.64 9.32 18.55
N ARG A 311 -5.34 9.02 19.66
CA ARG A 311 -4.99 9.48 21.01
C ARG A 311 -3.57 9.10 21.40
N LEU A 312 -3.19 7.84 21.17
CA LEU A 312 -1.83 7.36 21.42
C LEU A 312 -0.77 8.15 20.65
N ARG A 313 -1.03 8.47 19.37
CA ARG A 313 -0.13 9.28 18.53
C ARG A 313 -0.06 10.73 18.99
N GLN A 314 -1.20 11.33 19.35
CA GLN A 314 -1.27 12.70 19.90
C GLN A 314 -0.49 12.82 21.21
N VAL A 315 -0.63 11.85 22.12
CA VAL A 315 0.16 11.82 23.36
C VAL A 315 1.65 11.69 23.04
N THR A 316 2.03 10.76 22.15
CA THR A 316 3.44 10.57 21.77
C THR A 316 4.06 11.82 21.12
N ASN A 317 3.26 12.63 20.43
CA ASN A 317 3.70 13.84 19.75
C ASN A 317 3.42 15.14 20.53
N LEU A 318 2.88 15.07 21.76
CA LEU A 318 2.41 16.25 22.52
C LEU A 318 3.47 17.35 22.64
N LEU A 319 4.73 16.93 22.86
CA LEU A 319 5.90 17.77 23.05
C LEU A 319 6.83 17.77 21.82
N LYS A 320 6.25 17.52 20.65
CA LYS A 320 6.89 17.76 19.36
C LYS A 320 6.37 19.07 18.79
N PHE A 321 7.25 19.76 18.08
CA PHE A 321 7.04 21.11 17.60
C PHE A 321 7.54 21.23 16.16
N PRO A 322 7.10 22.29 15.45
CA PRO A 322 7.60 22.59 14.13
C PRO A 322 9.13 22.73 14.09
N ALA A 323 9.73 22.52 12.91
CA ALA A 323 11.10 22.97 12.68
C ALA A 323 11.22 24.49 12.91
N PRO A 324 12.42 25.01 13.27
CA PRO A 324 12.66 26.44 13.32
C PRO A 324 12.28 27.11 12.00
N GLU A 325 11.91 28.39 12.07
CA GLU A 325 11.68 29.19 10.86
C GLU A 325 12.92 29.18 9.95
N ALA A 326 12.73 29.48 8.67
CA ALA A 326 13.81 29.41 7.67
C ALA A 326 15.02 30.32 7.98
N ASP A 327 14.84 31.33 8.83
CA ASP A 327 15.90 32.20 9.33
C ASP A 327 16.67 31.64 10.54
N GLY A 328 16.30 30.44 11.00
CA GLY A 328 16.92 29.74 12.12
C GLY A 328 16.41 30.18 13.49
N THR A 329 15.38 31.02 13.57
CA THR A 329 14.81 31.44 14.85
C THR A 329 14.08 30.27 15.50
N ALA A 330 14.64 29.78 16.61
CA ALA A 330 13.98 28.75 17.40
C ALA A 330 12.85 29.37 18.21
N ASN A 331 11.66 28.77 18.14
CA ASN A 331 10.52 29.19 18.92
C ASN A 331 10.61 28.54 20.29
N ASP A 332 10.97 29.31 21.30
CA ASP A 332 10.89 28.87 22.69
C ASP A 332 9.45 28.50 23.02
N VAL A 333 9.29 27.40 23.75
CA VAL A 333 8.01 26.91 24.24
C VAL A 333 7.99 26.97 25.75
N THR A 334 6.85 27.32 26.33
CA THR A 334 6.67 27.32 27.79
C THR A 334 5.84 26.11 28.19
N ILE A 335 6.38 25.24 29.02
CA ILE A 335 5.69 24.02 29.46
C ILE A 335 5.50 24.08 30.97
N GLU A 336 4.26 23.91 31.41
CA GLU A 336 3.92 23.73 32.81
C GLU A 336 3.98 22.25 33.16
N ALA A 337 4.78 21.90 34.17
CA ALA A 337 4.96 20.52 34.59
C ALA A 337 5.13 20.37 36.10
N ILE A 338 4.73 19.23 36.65
CA ILE A 338 4.95 18.84 38.05
C ILE A 338 6.07 17.81 38.08
N LEU A 339 7.20 18.18 38.68
CA LEU A 339 8.32 17.25 38.86
C LEU A 339 7.99 16.19 39.92
N PRO A 340 8.53 14.96 39.82
CA PRO A 340 8.28 13.94 40.82
C PRO A 340 8.65 14.39 42.25
N GLY A 341 7.70 14.31 43.16
CA GLY A 341 7.86 14.73 44.57
C GLY A 341 7.45 16.18 44.84
N GLU A 342 7.07 16.94 43.82
CA GLU A 342 6.50 18.28 43.96
C GLU A 342 4.96 18.22 43.90
N ASP A 343 4.30 19.19 44.55
CA ASP A 343 2.82 19.27 44.62
C ASP A 343 2.23 20.37 43.73
N ALA A 344 3.08 21.18 43.07
CA ALA A 344 2.66 22.33 42.27
C ALA A 344 3.38 22.36 40.92
N ALA A 345 2.66 22.82 39.89
CA ALA A 345 3.22 23.00 38.57
C ALA A 345 4.26 24.12 38.56
N GLN A 346 5.34 23.88 37.82
CA GLN A 346 6.41 24.82 37.56
C GLN A 346 6.44 25.12 36.06
N SER A 347 6.81 26.36 35.72
CA SER A 347 6.89 26.82 34.32
C SER A 347 8.32 26.71 33.80
N PHE A 348 8.50 26.02 32.68
CA PHE A 348 9.79 25.81 32.03
C PHE A 348 9.78 26.38 30.62
N THR A 349 10.65 27.34 30.33
CA THR A 349 10.88 27.80 28.96
C THR A 349 12.01 26.98 28.35
N MET A 350 11.74 26.34 27.22
CA MET A 350 12.67 25.44 26.55
C MET A 350 12.74 25.76 25.07
N THR A 351 13.92 25.61 24.48
CA THR A 351 14.11 25.73 23.03
C THR A 351 14.05 24.32 22.41
N PRO A 352 13.04 24.00 21.59
CA PRO A 352 12.97 22.70 20.91
C PRO A 352 14.10 22.52 19.90
N ALA A 353 14.63 21.30 19.80
CA ALA A 353 15.62 20.91 18.80
C ALA A 353 15.48 19.43 18.44
N ALA A 354 16.42 18.91 17.65
CA ALA A 354 16.44 17.50 17.26
C ALA A 354 17.09 16.65 18.37
N TYR A 355 16.29 16.20 19.34
CA TYR A 355 16.74 15.21 20.32
C TYR A 355 16.23 13.81 19.96
N PRO A 356 17.12 12.82 19.78
CA PRO A 356 16.73 11.45 19.48
C PRO A 356 16.06 10.81 20.71
N LEU A 357 14.93 10.16 20.47
CA LEU A 357 14.13 9.46 21.47
C LEU A 357 13.74 8.07 20.95
N PRO A 358 13.56 7.07 21.82
CA PRO A 358 13.13 5.75 21.40
C PRO A 358 11.73 5.81 20.77
N ASN A 359 11.57 5.17 19.60
CA ASN A 359 10.26 5.01 18.97
C ASN A 359 9.55 3.78 19.56
N ARG A 360 8.76 4.00 20.62
CA ARG A 360 8.01 2.90 21.29
C ARG A 360 6.89 2.30 20.44
N LEU A 361 6.51 2.97 19.35
CA LEU A 361 5.49 2.51 18.41
C LEU A 361 6.10 1.85 17.16
N ALA A 362 7.43 1.75 17.09
CA ALA A 362 8.07 0.93 16.08
C ALA A 362 7.77 -0.54 16.39
N SER A 363 7.29 -1.28 15.38
CA SER A 363 7.23 -2.73 15.47
C SER A 363 8.65 -3.25 15.75
N PRO A 364 8.84 -4.13 16.75
CA PRO A 364 10.11 -4.79 16.94
C PRO A 364 10.45 -5.53 15.64
N THR A 365 11.53 -5.12 14.98
CA THR A 365 12.13 -5.86 13.88
C THR A 365 12.73 -7.12 14.47
N HIS A 366 11.94 -8.19 14.48
CA HIS A 366 12.47 -9.51 14.79
C HIS A 366 13.36 -9.87 13.60
N PRO A 367 14.66 -10.15 13.79
CA PRO A 367 15.44 -10.75 12.73
C PRO A 367 14.74 -12.05 12.34
N MET A 368 14.42 -12.20 11.06
CA MET A 368 13.98 -13.46 10.46
C MET A 368 15.27 -14.17 10.03
N PRO A 369 15.86 -15.07 10.84
CA PRO A 369 17.09 -15.76 10.45
C PRO A 369 16.78 -16.65 9.25
N ILE A 370 17.38 -16.35 8.10
CA ILE A 370 17.39 -17.29 6.97
C ILE A 370 18.39 -18.39 7.31
N GLN A 371 17.88 -19.59 7.61
CA GLN A 371 18.70 -20.80 7.68
C GLN A 371 18.75 -21.42 6.29
N PHE A 372 19.91 -21.37 5.63
CA PHE A 372 20.14 -22.10 4.39
C PHE A 372 21.20 -23.18 4.59
N ARG A 373 21.03 -24.29 3.88
CA ARG A 373 22.02 -25.36 3.78
C ARG A 373 22.52 -25.38 2.34
N VAL A 374 23.82 -25.12 2.15
CA VAL A 374 24.45 -25.33 0.85
C VAL A 374 24.70 -26.83 0.71
N GLU A 375 23.92 -27.50 -0.14
CA GLU A 375 24.18 -28.87 -0.55
C GLU A 375 25.51 -28.92 -1.33
N PRO A 376 26.39 -29.89 -1.07
CA PRO A 376 27.64 -30.03 -1.82
C PRO A 376 27.33 -30.25 -3.30
N THR A 377 27.91 -29.43 -4.16
CA THR A 377 27.86 -29.60 -5.61
C THR A 377 28.42 -30.98 -5.96
N GLY A 378 27.56 -31.90 -6.40
CA GLY A 378 27.96 -33.19 -6.95
C GLY A 378 28.84 -32.97 -8.18
N GLY A 379 30.04 -33.56 -8.15
CA GLY A 379 30.98 -33.61 -9.27
C GLY A 379 30.69 -34.72 -10.25
#